data_AF-A0A842WWB3-F1
#
_entry.id   AF-A0A842WWB3-F1
#
_cell.length_a   1.000
_cell.length_b   1.000
_cell.length_c   1.000
_cell.angle_alpha   90.00
_cell.angle_beta   90.00
_cell.angle_gamma   90.00
#
_symmetry.space_group_name_H-M   'P 1'
#
loop_
_entity.id
_entity.type
_entity.pdbx_description
1 polymer ?
#
loop_
_entity_poly.entity_id
_entity_poly.type
_entity_poly.pdbx_seq_one_letter_code
_entity_poly.pdbx_strand_id
1 'polypeptide(L)'
;MKLLFVTSQSDRTHFNLSTDIPRHTEIIEIDLGFLRKYPNLTSVKINHGERLKQLDLRVLGQCKKLKKLEISHLWSLKEISLDPLSECSSLQEFKLNWNSSLKELNLQPLASCKNLQHLEIRWNGALRELDLEPLAHCKQLRSFQFTRSSHHQSTNLTPLVWCSNLRELRVDGNSHADSILTFHPAIRSSDFSCNLFYPSVLLKEYVEKNGWGLLFSLMNDDIYLDDVSLIQLQYRWFAAFGLNEFGVFDGDIRKQLEAIPDSYNFQEIFNQVKKRIQNCMIEQIRNNGPTRHMDVEKLKSSIGVIMIPHIVRRRREEIENLVIAKEYDLSIKDRFDISQEYYDLGPLWVTHYGYEILSALEMNVVAKKYEIEEIKDALRRIGLEIEIGPRSIYSVEMSKAMKEYLVTKR
;
A
#
# COMPACT_ATOMS: atom_id res chain seq x y z
N MET A 1 26.37 0.10 -38.33
CA MET A 1 25.96 -0.76 -39.46
C MET A 1 24.45 -0.67 -39.59
N LYS A 2 23.89 -0.26 -40.75
CA LYS A 2 22.45 -0.34 -41.01
C LYS A 2 22.11 -1.74 -41.49
N LEU A 3 21.18 -2.43 -40.84
CA LEU A 3 20.75 -3.77 -41.25
C LEU A 3 19.53 -3.67 -42.17
N LEU A 4 19.61 -4.28 -43.34
CA LEU A 4 18.49 -4.55 -44.23
C LEU A 4 18.21 -6.05 -44.22
N PHE A 5 17.05 -6.46 -43.67
CA PHE A 5 16.69 -7.87 -43.55
C PHE A 5 15.90 -8.34 -44.78
N VAL A 6 16.29 -9.48 -45.36
CA VAL A 6 15.57 -10.19 -46.42
C VAL A 6 15.43 -11.65 -45.98
N THR A 7 14.35 -11.99 -45.27
CA THR A 7 13.90 -13.39 -45.13
C THR A 7 12.41 -13.48 -45.46
N SER A 8 12.05 -14.49 -46.26
CA SER A 8 10.78 -14.65 -46.97
C SER A 8 9.68 -15.40 -46.19
N GLN A 9 9.83 -15.59 -44.89
CA GLN A 9 8.88 -16.40 -44.11
C GLN A 9 7.71 -15.56 -43.58
N SER A 10 6.59 -15.56 -44.31
CA SER A 10 5.34 -14.87 -43.93
C SER A 10 4.73 -15.33 -42.60
N ASP A 11 5.12 -16.49 -42.09
CA ASP A 11 4.52 -17.14 -40.91
C ASP A 11 5.22 -16.79 -39.60
N ARG A 12 6.19 -15.88 -39.62
CA ARG A 12 6.92 -15.49 -38.40
C ARG A 12 5.97 -14.86 -37.38
N THR A 13 5.93 -15.46 -36.20
CA THR A 13 5.12 -15.00 -35.06
C THR A 13 5.94 -14.26 -34.00
N HIS A 14 7.27 -14.44 -33.99
CA HIS A 14 8.15 -13.85 -32.98
C HIS A 14 9.36 -13.18 -33.65
N PHE A 15 9.74 -12.00 -33.16
CA PHE A 15 10.99 -11.33 -33.47
C PHE A 15 11.72 -10.99 -32.18
N ASN A 16 13.02 -11.26 -32.13
CA ASN A 16 13.91 -10.96 -31.02
C ASN A 16 15.26 -10.46 -31.57
N LEU A 17 15.57 -9.19 -31.31
CA LEU A 17 16.78 -8.54 -31.82
C LEU A 17 18.06 -9.33 -31.47
N SER A 18 18.20 -9.80 -30.23
CA SER A 18 19.46 -10.43 -29.79
C SER A 18 19.74 -11.79 -30.43
N THR A 19 18.69 -12.55 -30.75
CA THR A 19 18.82 -13.89 -31.36
C THR A 19 18.75 -13.85 -32.87
N ASP A 20 18.00 -12.91 -33.43
CA ASP A 20 17.67 -12.90 -34.84
C ASP A 20 18.62 -12.01 -35.67
N ILE A 21 19.43 -11.18 -35.00
CA ILE A 21 20.44 -10.34 -35.63
C ILE A 21 21.84 -10.63 -35.01
N PRO A 22 22.79 -11.16 -35.83
CA PRO A 22 24.18 -11.31 -35.41
C PRO A 22 24.84 -9.96 -35.11
N ARG A 23 25.74 -9.92 -34.10
CA ARG A 23 26.51 -8.71 -33.70
C ARG A 23 25.63 -7.49 -33.34
N HIS A 24 24.45 -7.73 -32.75
CA HIS A 24 23.48 -6.70 -32.39
C HIS A 24 24.01 -5.63 -31.41
N THR A 25 25.04 -5.94 -30.62
CA THR A 25 25.66 -5.01 -29.65
C THR A 25 26.40 -3.84 -30.31
N GLU A 26 26.74 -3.94 -31.61
CA GLU A 26 27.38 -2.86 -32.37
C GLU A 26 26.39 -1.96 -33.11
N ILE A 27 25.09 -2.28 -33.08
CA ILE A 27 24.07 -1.55 -33.84
C ILE A 27 23.75 -0.23 -33.15
N ILE A 28 23.87 0.86 -33.92
CA ILE A 28 23.55 2.24 -33.49
C ILE A 28 22.18 2.71 -33.97
N GLU A 29 21.67 2.10 -35.04
CA GLU A 29 20.38 2.39 -35.69
C GLU A 29 19.79 1.09 -36.25
N ILE A 30 18.49 0.89 -36.09
CA ILE A 30 17.74 -0.23 -36.66
C ILE A 30 16.48 0.26 -37.35
N ASP A 31 16.24 -0.22 -38.56
CA ASP A 31 14.97 -0.05 -39.27
C ASP A 31 14.13 -1.31 -39.11
N LEU A 32 13.00 -1.20 -38.40
CA LEU A 32 12.06 -2.30 -38.18
C LEU A 32 11.04 -2.45 -39.31
N GLY A 33 11.11 -1.67 -40.39
CA GLY A 33 10.16 -1.68 -41.49
C GLY A 33 9.92 -3.06 -42.14
N PHE A 34 10.89 -3.98 -42.04
CA PHE A 34 10.74 -5.36 -42.50
C PHE A 34 9.68 -6.16 -41.73
N LEU A 35 9.33 -5.77 -40.50
CA LEU A 35 8.29 -6.42 -39.69
C LEU A 35 6.91 -6.36 -40.33
N ARG A 36 6.67 -5.42 -41.27
CA ARG A 36 5.42 -5.33 -42.06
C ARG A 36 5.13 -6.60 -42.86
N LYS A 37 6.15 -7.40 -43.15
CA LYS A 37 6.03 -8.65 -43.91
C LYS A 37 5.49 -9.82 -43.05
N TYR A 38 5.35 -9.64 -41.74
CA TYR A 38 4.93 -10.68 -40.81
C TYR A 38 3.54 -10.37 -40.22
N PRO A 39 2.45 -10.63 -40.94
CA PRO A 39 1.08 -10.29 -40.50
C PRO A 39 0.63 -11.08 -39.27
N ASN A 40 1.31 -12.19 -38.96
CA ASN A 40 1.04 -13.04 -37.80
C ASN A 40 1.94 -12.77 -36.59
N LEU A 41 2.70 -11.67 -36.59
CA LEU A 41 3.61 -11.32 -35.50
C LEU A 41 2.83 -11.06 -34.21
N THR A 42 3.10 -11.88 -33.19
CA THR A 42 2.48 -11.82 -31.86
C THR A 42 3.45 -11.34 -30.78
N SER A 43 4.76 -11.43 -31.00
CA SER A 43 5.76 -11.04 -30.02
C SER A 43 6.94 -10.33 -30.68
N VAL A 44 7.31 -9.19 -30.12
CA VAL A 44 8.50 -8.42 -30.50
C VAL A 44 9.35 -8.17 -29.27
N LYS A 45 10.63 -8.55 -29.34
CA LYS A 45 11.64 -8.25 -28.34
C LYS A 45 12.77 -7.45 -28.98
N ILE A 46 13.05 -6.29 -28.44
CA ILE A 46 14.13 -5.40 -28.87
C ILE A 46 15.03 -5.24 -27.66
N ASN A 47 16.05 -6.09 -27.60
CA ASN A 47 16.95 -6.19 -26.46
C ASN A 47 18.43 -6.14 -26.87
N HIS A 48 19.30 -5.86 -25.90
CA HIS A 48 20.77 -5.85 -26.06
C HIS A 48 21.28 -4.90 -27.17
N GLY A 49 20.48 -3.92 -27.59
CA GLY A 49 20.89 -2.83 -28.48
C GLY A 49 21.53 -1.68 -27.70
N GLU A 50 22.59 -1.96 -26.94
CA GLU A 50 23.18 -1.03 -25.96
C GLU A 50 23.57 0.33 -26.57
N ARG A 51 23.90 0.35 -27.86
CA ARG A 51 24.32 1.53 -28.63
C ARG A 51 23.19 2.18 -29.44
N LEU A 52 21.98 1.61 -29.45
CA LEU A 52 20.82 2.20 -30.14
C LEU A 52 20.44 3.52 -29.44
N LYS A 53 20.54 4.63 -30.19
CA LYS A 53 20.17 5.96 -29.68
C LYS A 53 18.72 6.31 -29.94
N GLN A 54 18.12 5.68 -30.96
CA GLN A 54 16.76 5.91 -31.42
C GLN A 54 16.12 4.58 -31.78
N LEU A 55 14.80 4.50 -31.60
CA LEU A 55 14.01 3.33 -31.96
C LEU A 55 12.65 3.78 -32.49
N ASP A 56 12.39 3.50 -33.76
CA ASP A 56 11.11 3.82 -34.40
C ASP A 56 10.15 2.63 -34.33
N LEU A 57 9.07 2.79 -33.56
CA LEU A 57 8.05 1.77 -33.36
C LEU A 57 6.87 1.86 -34.36
N ARG A 58 6.86 2.81 -35.32
CA ARG A 58 5.70 3.06 -36.21
C ARG A 58 5.21 1.81 -36.93
N VAL A 59 6.11 0.90 -37.28
CA VAL A 59 5.75 -0.38 -37.91
C VAL A 59 4.87 -1.27 -37.03
N LEU A 60 5.03 -1.21 -35.70
CA LEU A 60 4.31 -2.06 -34.77
C LEU A 60 2.81 -1.76 -34.75
N GLY A 61 2.39 -0.53 -35.03
CA GLY A 61 0.97 -0.17 -35.13
C GLY A 61 0.23 -0.92 -36.26
N GLN A 62 0.95 -1.50 -37.21
CA GLN A 62 0.40 -2.35 -38.28
C GLN A 62 0.34 -3.83 -37.88
N CYS A 63 1.07 -4.25 -36.84
CA CYS A 63 1.08 -5.61 -36.33
C CYS A 63 -0.17 -5.87 -35.45
N LYS A 64 -1.35 -5.99 -36.07
CA LYS A 64 -2.64 -6.08 -35.35
C LYS A 64 -2.79 -7.30 -34.41
N LYS A 65 -1.94 -8.32 -34.57
CA LYS A 65 -1.88 -9.51 -33.71
C LYS A 65 -0.81 -9.42 -32.62
N LEU A 66 -0.09 -8.30 -32.50
CA LEU A 66 0.96 -8.11 -31.49
C LEU A 66 0.35 -8.19 -30.08
N LYS A 67 0.79 -9.18 -29.31
CA LYS A 67 0.38 -9.43 -27.92
C LYS A 67 1.47 -9.05 -26.93
N LYS A 68 2.73 -9.17 -27.30
CA LYS A 68 3.87 -8.95 -26.41
C LYS A 68 4.89 -8.02 -27.03
N LEU A 69 5.25 -6.98 -26.30
CA LEU A 69 6.36 -6.09 -26.64
C LEU A 69 7.33 -6.01 -25.46
N GLU A 70 8.59 -6.32 -25.71
CA GLU A 70 9.68 -6.14 -24.76
C GLU A 70 10.73 -5.23 -25.38
N ILE A 71 11.09 -4.16 -24.67
CA ILE A 71 12.17 -3.25 -25.04
C ILE A 71 13.12 -3.19 -23.84
N SER A 72 14.30 -3.76 -23.98
CA SER A 72 15.22 -3.90 -22.86
C SER A 72 16.69 -3.68 -23.17
N HIS A 73 17.49 -3.29 -22.17
CA HIS A 73 18.94 -3.11 -22.32
C HIS A 73 19.36 -2.13 -23.44
N LEU A 74 18.57 -1.08 -23.70
CA LEU A 74 18.91 -0.02 -24.64
C LEU A 74 19.52 1.17 -23.88
N TRP A 75 20.73 0.98 -23.34
CA TRP A 75 21.37 1.93 -22.42
C TRP A 75 21.61 3.32 -23.03
N SER A 76 21.72 3.43 -24.36
CA SER A 76 21.91 4.71 -25.05
C SER A 76 20.60 5.39 -25.50
N LEU A 77 19.45 4.74 -25.31
CA LEU A 77 18.13 5.27 -25.71
C LEU A 77 17.69 6.34 -24.71
N LYS A 78 17.50 7.57 -25.19
CA LYS A 78 17.13 8.72 -24.35
C LYS A 78 15.63 9.00 -24.34
N GLU A 79 14.96 8.65 -25.42
CA GLU A 79 13.54 8.92 -25.67
C GLU A 79 12.95 7.78 -26.51
N ILE A 80 11.65 7.54 -26.34
CA ILE A 80 10.90 6.62 -27.18
C ILE A 80 9.44 7.08 -27.25
N SER A 81 8.88 7.17 -28.45
CA SER A 81 7.44 7.39 -28.61
C SER A 81 6.71 6.05 -28.59
N LEU A 82 5.71 5.95 -27.71
CA LEU A 82 4.80 4.81 -27.64
C LEU A 82 3.54 5.02 -28.51
N ASP A 83 3.39 6.13 -29.23
CA ASP A 83 2.18 6.45 -30.00
C ASP A 83 1.71 5.31 -30.91
N PRO A 84 2.61 4.56 -31.60
CA PRO A 84 2.20 3.43 -32.42
C PRO A 84 1.52 2.29 -31.65
N LEU A 85 1.70 2.20 -30.32
CA LEU A 85 1.05 1.18 -29.49
C LEU A 85 -0.45 1.43 -29.31
N SER A 86 -0.93 2.66 -29.54
CA SER A 86 -2.37 2.96 -29.53
C SER A 86 -3.15 2.15 -30.56
N GLU A 87 -2.48 1.72 -31.64
CA GLU A 87 -3.01 0.89 -32.72
C GLU A 87 -2.91 -0.62 -32.45
N CYS A 88 -2.23 -1.01 -31.36
CA CYS A 88 -1.99 -2.39 -30.95
C CYS A 88 -3.07 -2.89 -29.97
N SER A 89 -4.33 -2.97 -30.43
CA SER A 89 -5.47 -3.37 -29.58
C SER A 89 -5.36 -4.78 -28.96
N SER A 90 -4.54 -5.65 -29.56
CA SER A 90 -4.27 -7.01 -29.07
C SER A 90 -3.16 -7.09 -28.02
N LEU A 91 -2.50 -5.98 -27.68
CA LEU A 91 -1.37 -5.96 -26.76
C LEU A 91 -1.80 -6.39 -25.35
N GLN A 92 -1.12 -7.38 -24.80
CA GLN A 92 -1.37 -8.00 -23.49
C GLN A 92 -0.21 -7.78 -22.51
N GLU A 93 1.02 -7.72 -23.02
CA GLU A 93 2.23 -7.58 -22.20
C GLU A 93 3.13 -6.51 -22.81
N PHE A 94 3.48 -5.51 -22.00
CA PHE A 94 4.49 -4.52 -22.35
C PHE A 94 5.55 -4.46 -21.25
N LYS A 95 6.81 -4.65 -21.66
CA LYS A 95 7.99 -4.59 -20.78
C LYS A 95 8.97 -3.57 -21.32
N LEU A 96 9.34 -2.61 -20.48
CA LEU A 96 10.32 -1.58 -20.79
C LEU A 96 11.37 -1.53 -19.67
N ASN A 97 12.44 -2.30 -19.84
CA ASN A 97 13.37 -2.59 -18.75
C ASN A 97 14.82 -2.21 -19.07
N TRP A 98 15.59 -1.80 -18.07
CA TRP A 98 17.04 -1.57 -18.23
C TRP A 98 17.40 -0.54 -19.32
N ASN A 99 16.60 0.52 -19.49
CA ASN A 99 16.91 1.63 -20.40
C ASN A 99 17.39 2.83 -19.57
N SER A 100 18.63 2.73 -19.08
CA SER A 100 19.18 3.64 -18.05
C SER A 100 19.23 5.12 -18.45
N SER A 101 19.31 5.43 -19.75
CA SER A 101 19.31 6.82 -20.26
C SER A 101 17.94 7.39 -20.58
N LEU A 102 16.86 6.59 -20.49
CA LEU A 102 15.50 7.04 -20.80
C LEU A 102 15.02 8.01 -19.72
N LYS A 103 14.72 9.25 -20.12
CA LYS A 103 14.39 10.33 -19.18
C LYS A 103 12.91 10.51 -18.91
N GLU A 104 12.11 10.31 -19.94
CA GLU A 104 10.67 10.57 -19.96
C GLU A 104 9.96 9.45 -20.70
N LEU A 105 8.72 9.19 -20.31
CA LEU A 105 7.89 8.18 -20.93
C LEU A 105 6.42 8.60 -20.84
N ASN A 106 5.78 8.77 -22.00
CA ASN A 106 4.36 9.04 -22.07
C ASN A 106 3.58 7.72 -22.19
N LEU A 107 2.73 7.42 -21.20
CA LEU A 107 1.89 6.22 -21.20
C LEU A 107 0.54 6.41 -21.89
N GLN A 108 0.18 7.62 -22.35
CA GLN A 108 -1.12 7.89 -22.98
C GLN A 108 -1.51 6.90 -24.08
N PRO A 109 -0.59 6.45 -24.97
CA PRO A 109 -0.93 5.46 -26.00
C PRO A 109 -1.44 4.13 -25.45
N LEU A 110 -1.03 3.75 -24.23
CA LEU A 110 -1.47 2.50 -23.59
C LEU A 110 -2.95 2.54 -23.16
N ALA A 111 -3.56 3.73 -23.04
CA ALA A 111 -4.98 3.85 -22.71
C ALA A 111 -5.90 3.16 -23.76
N SER A 112 -5.42 2.99 -25.00
CA SER A 112 -6.11 2.27 -26.08
C SER A 112 -5.87 0.76 -26.04
N CYS A 113 -4.86 0.27 -25.32
CA CYS A 113 -4.54 -1.15 -25.18
C CYS A 113 -5.47 -1.84 -24.18
N LYS A 114 -6.76 -1.99 -24.52
CA LYS A 114 -7.81 -2.53 -23.63
C LYS A 114 -7.55 -3.96 -23.14
N ASN A 115 -6.70 -4.71 -23.84
CA ASN A 115 -6.31 -6.08 -23.49
C ASN A 115 -5.01 -6.15 -22.68
N LEU A 116 -4.41 -5.01 -22.30
CA LEU A 116 -3.17 -4.99 -21.53
C LEU A 116 -3.39 -5.63 -20.16
N GLN A 117 -2.62 -6.68 -19.87
CA GLN A 117 -2.68 -7.47 -18.63
C GLN A 117 -1.43 -7.29 -17.78
N HIS A 118 -0.27 -7.09 -18.40
CA HIS A 118 1.01 -6.98 -17.72
C HIS A 118 1.77 -5.77 -18.22
N LEU A 119 2.12 -4.87 -17.30
CA LEU A 119 2.98 -3.71 -17.57
C LEU A 119 4.15 -3.71 -16.60
N GLU A 120 5.37 -3.78 -17.14
CA GLU A 120 6.61 -3.74 -16.37
C GLU A 120 7.51 -2.63 -16.89
N ILE A 121 7.86 -1.69 -16.01
CA ILE A 121 8.76 -0.57 -16.30
C ILE A 121 9.82 -0.54 -15.20
N ARG A 122 10.93 -1.27 -15.39
CA ARG A 122 11.95 -1.43 -14.35
C ARG A 122 13.33 -0.98 -14.79
N TRP A 123 14.14 -0.55 -13.82
CA TRP A 123 15.55 -0.24 -14.05
C TRP A 123 15.79 0.81 -15.15
N ASN A 124 14.91 1.81 -15.23
CA ASN A 124 15.06 2.97 -16.10
C ASN A 124 15.64 4.15 -15.31
N GLY A 125 16.96 4.13 -15.11
CA GLY A 125 17.70 4.97 -14.16
C GLY A 125 17.43 6.47 -14.23
N ALA A 126 17.28 7.01 -15.44
CA ALA A 126 17.05 8.43 -15.66
C ALA A 126 15.57 8.83 -15.65
N LEU A 127 14.63 7.88 -15.56
CA LEU A 127 13.20 8.15 -15.56
C LEU A 127 12.79 8.75 -14.21
N ARG A 128 12.37 10.02 -14.23
CA ARG A 128 12.07 10.78 -13.01
C ARG A 128 10.62 10.71 -12.60
N GLU A 129 9.72 10.80 -13.57
CA GLU A 129 8.28 10.85 -13.32
C GLU A 129 7.57 9.91 -14.29
N LEU A 130 6.42 9.41 -13.86
CA LEU A 130 5.57 8.56 -14.67
C LEU A 130 4.12 8.86 -14.29
N ASP A 131 3.40 9.47 -15.22
CA ASP A 131 1.96 9.67 -15.07
C ASP A 131 1.25 8.33 -15.32
N LEU A 132 0.48 7.87 -14.32
CA LEU A 132 -0.26 6.61 -14.35
C LEU A 132 -1.72 6.81 -14.77
N GLU A 133 -2.20 8.04 -14.97
CA GLU A 133 -3.59 8.33 -15.40
C GLU A 133 -4.04 7.50 -16.62
N PRO A 134 -3.20 7.29 -17.66
CA PRO A 134 -3.58 6.46 -18.79
C PRO A 134 -3.97 5.02 -18.42
N LEU A 135 -3.39 4.46 -17.35
CA LEU A 135 -3.65 3.09 -16.91
C LEU A 135 -5.05 2.90 -16.34
N ALA A 136 -5.75 3.96 -15.93
CA ALA A 136 -7.15 3.88 -15.49
C ALA A 136 -8.08 3.30 -16.57
N HIS A 137 -7.66 3.34 -17.84
CA HIS A 137 -8.37 2.81 -18.99
C HIS A 137 -8.05 1.33 -19.29
N CYS A 138 -7.04 0.74 -18.64
CA CYS A 138 -6.57 -0.63 -18.81
C CYS A 138 -7.29 -1.59 -17.86
N LYS A 139 -8.60 -1.82 -18.08
CA LYS A 139 -9.44 -2.63 -17.17
C LYS A 139 -9.01 -4.10 -17.01
N GLN A 140 -8.22 -4.61 -17.95
CA GLN A 140 -7.68 -5.97 -17.92
C GLN A 140 -6.31 -6.07 -17.23
N LEU A 141 -5.76 -4.95 -16.73
CA LEU A 141 -4.45 -4.94 -16.08
C LEU A 141 -4.48 -5.79 -14.82
N ARG A 142 -3.60 -6.80 -14.77
CA ARG A 142 -3.46 -7.78 -13.68
C ARG A 142 -2.19 -7.58 -12.88
N SER A 143 -1.10 -7.17 -13.56
CA SER A 143 0.20 -6.94 -12.95
C SER A 143 0.78 -5.61 -13.40
N PHE A 144 1.15 -4.77 -12.44
CA PHE A 144 1.89 -3.53 -12.67
C PHE A 144 3.15 -3.51 -11.81
N GLN A 145 4.29 -3.33 -12.47
CA GLN A 145 5.59 -3.29 -11.81
C GLN A 145 6.35 -2.06 -12.28
N PHE A 146 6.74 -1.22 -11.33
CA PHE A 146 7.49 0.00 -11.58
C PHE A 146 8.62 0.18 -10.57
N THR A 147 9.84 0.29 -11.05
CA THR A 147 11.02 0.52 -10.20
C THR A 147 11.64 1.87 -10.55
N ARG A 148 11.65 2.79 -9.59
CA ARG A 148 12.38 4.06 -9.72
C ARG A 148 13.83 3.92 -9.27
N SER A 149 14.69 4.77 -9.82
CA SER A 149 16.07 4.92 -9.37
C SER A 149 16.32 6.16 -8.53
N SER A 150 15.37 7.10 -8.42
CA SER A 150 15.49 8.30 -7.58
C SER A 150 14.40 8.35 -6.49
N HIS A 151 14.82 8.61 -5.25
CA HIS A 151 13.95 8.67 -4.07
C HIS A 151 13.34 10.05 -3.81
N HIS A 152 13.66 11.08 -4.60
CA HIS A 152 13.27 12.47 -4.28
C HIS A 152 11.83 12.83 -4.66
N GLN A 153 11.16 12.06 -5.51
CA GLN A 153 9.76 12.31 -5.89
C GLN A 153 8.92 11.08 -5.61
N SER A 154 7.65 11.30 -5.27
CA SER A 154 6.70 10.23 -4.98
C SER A 154 5.80 9.95 -6.18
N THR A 155 5.55 8.67 -6.44
CA THR A 155 4.69 8.21 -7.54
C THR A 155 3.23 8.21 -7.08
N ASN A 156 2.34 8.87 -7.83
CA ASN A 156 0.90 8.84 -7.55
C ASN A 156 0.27 7.54 -8.07
N LEU A 157 -0.14 6.66 -7.17
CA LEU A 157 -0.77 5.37 -7.52
C LEU A 157 -2.30 5.44 -7.64
N THR A 158 -2.89 6.61 -7.37
CA THR A 158 -4.35 6.84 -7.39
C THR A 158 -5.04 6.33 -8.67
N PRO A 159 -4.49 6.49 -9.89
CA PRO A 159 -5.16 6.01 -11.10
C PRO A 159 -5.40 4.48 -11.13
N LEU A 160 -4.61 3.71 -10.37
CA LEU A 160 -4.71 2.25 -10.33
C LEU A 160 -5.99 1.75 -9.63
N VAL A 161 -6.70 2.62 -8.90
CA VAL A 161 -8.03 2.33 -8.33
C VAL A 161 -9.00 1.83 -9.41
N TRP A 162 -8.82 2.30 -10.64
CA TRP A 162 -9.68 1.98 -11.77
C TRP A 162 -9.32 0.66 -12.49
N CYS A 163 -8.24 0.01 -12.07
CA CYS A 163 -7.77 -1.27 -12.61
C CYS A 163 -8.35 -2.44 -11.81
N SER A 164 -9.66 -2.69 -11.91
CA SER A 164 -10.39 -3.66 -11.07
C SER A 164 -9.83 -5.09 -11.06
N ASN A 165 -9.11 -5.49 -12.10
CA ASN A 165 -8.50 -6.81 -12.24
C ASN A 165 -7.05 -6.87 -11.72
N LEU A 166 -6.52 -5.79 -11.15
CA LEU A 166 -5.15 -5.74 -10.66
C LEU A 166 -5.01 -6.71 -9.47
N ARG A 167 -4.00 -7.57 -9.52
CA ARG A 167 -3.71 -8.57 -8.47
C ARG A 167 -2.28 -8.45 -7.98
N GLU A 168 -1.38 -7.99 -8.83
CA GLU A 168 0.02 -7.78 -8.51
C GLU A 168 0.38 -6.31 -8.71
N LEU A 169 0.83 -5.67 -7.64
CA LEU A 169 1.30 -4.29 -7.67
C LEU A 169 2.64 -4.21 -6.96
N ARG A 170 3.70 -3.93 -7.72
CA ARG A 170 5.03 -3.69 -7.15
C ARG A 170 5.56 -2.34 -7.60
N VAL A 171 5.71 -1.45 -6.63
CA VAL A 171 6.27 -0.12 -6.86
C VAL A 171 7.42 0.07 -5.90
N ASP A 172 8.63 0.18 -6.44
CA ASP A 172 9.82 0.43 -5.65
C ASP A 172 10.10 1.95 -5.62
N GLY A 173 10.37 2.49 -4.43
CA GLY A 173 10.62 3.91 -4.20
C GLY A 173 9.45 4.62 -3.52
N ASN A 174 9.51 5.96 -3.44
CA ASN A 174 8.47 6.72 -2.76
C ASN A 174 7.17 6.73 -3.59
N SER A 175 6.04 6.49 -2.93
CA SER A 175 4.72 6.51 -3.54
C SER A 175 3.64 7.05 -2.59
N HIS A 176 2.58 7.60 -3.18
CA HIS A 176 1.40 8.05 -2.46
C HIS A 176 0.14 7.64 -3.23
N ALA A 177 -0.99 7.52 -2.55
CA ALA A 177 -2.25 7.15 -3.18
C ALA A 177 -3.47 7.67 -2.41
N ASP A 178 -4.57 7.84 -3.13
CA ASP A 178 -5.88 7.96 -2.51
C ASP A 178 -6.16 6.69 -1.68
N SER A 179 -6.64 6.87 -0.46
CA SER A 179 -6.92 5.76 0.47
C SER A 179 -7.97 4.77 -0.04
N ILE A 180 -8.78 5.10 -1.05
CA ILE A 180 -9.64 4.11 -1.71
C ILE A 180 -8.83 2.97 -2.38
N LEU A 181 -7.57 3.21 -2.74
CA LEU A 181 -6.72 2.14 -3.27
C LEU A 181 -6.50 1.03 -2.22
N THR A 182 -6.71 1.32 -0.94
CA THR A 182 -6.56 0.33 0.14
C THR A 182 -7.65 -0.73 0.19
N PHE A 183 -8.74 -0.55 -0.55
CA PHE A 183 -9.74 -1.60 -0.76
C PHE A 183 -9.23 -2.64 -1.76
N HIS A 184 -8.31 -2.27 -2.65
CA HIS A 184 -7.83 -3.12 -3.74
C HIS A 184 -7.03 -4.33 -3.21
N PRO A 185 -7.31 -5.58 -3.62
CA PRO A 185 -6.55 -6.75 -3.17
C PRO A 185 -5.07 -6.67 -3.52
N ALA A 186 -4.73 -6.06 -4.67
CA ALA A 186 -3.34 -5.87 -5.12
C ALA A 186 -2.41 -5.19 -4.09
N ILE A 187 -2.94 -4.38 -3.15
CA ILE A 187 -2.13 -3.72 -2.13
C ILE A 187 -1.80 -4.61 -0.92
N ARG A 188 -2.33 -5.85 -0.86
CA ARG A 188 -2.08 -6.82 0.22
C ARG A 188 -0.86 -7.71 -0.06
N SER A 189 -0.15 -7.47 -1.16
CA SER A 189 1.13 -8.15 -1.44
C SER A 189 2.17 -7.75 -0.37
N SER A 190 2.93 -8.72 0.14
CA SER A 190 4.02 -8.48 1.09
C SER A 190 5.08 -7.49 0.57
N ASP A 191 5.21 -7.41 -0.75
CA ASP A 191 6.18 -6.54 -1.44
C ASP A 191 5.61 -5.15 -1.73
N PHE A 192 4.32 -4.91 -1.47
CA PHE A 192 3.71 -3.61 -1.71
C PHE A 192 4.04 -2.65 -0.58
N SER A 193 4.65 -1.51 -0.93
CA SER A 193 4.86 -0.41 -0.01
C SER A 193 4.31 0.88 -0.61
N CYS A 194 3.57 1.62 0.21
CA CYS A 194 3.14 2.97 -0.12
C CYS A 194 3.40 3.87 1.08
N ASN A 195 4.11 4.97 0.85
CA ASN A 195 4.57 5.84 1.94
C ASN A 195 3.42 6.62 2.55
N LEU A 196 2.42 6.98 1.74
CA LEU A 196 1.33 7.84 2.18
C LEU A 196 0.00 7.49 1.50
N PHE A 197 -1.00 7.22 2.31
CA PHE A 197 -2.40 7.26 1.87
C PHE A 197 -3.05 8.54 2.38
N TYR A 198 -3.63 9.33 1.48
CA TYR A 198 -4.39 10.53 1.86
C TYR A 198 -5.90 10.24 1.89
N PRO A 199 -6.70 11.03 2.63
CA PRO A 199 -8.15 10.85 2.69
C PRO A 199 -8.79 10.82 1.31
N SER A 200 -9.77 9.95 1.10
CA SER A 200 -10.25 9.70 -0.24
C SER A 200 -11.04 10.86 -0.82
N VAL A 201 -10.71 11.25 -2.05
CA VAL A 201 -11.50 12.17 -2.88
C VAL A 201 -12.27 11.43 -3.97
N LEU A 202 -11.85 10.20 -4.30
CA LEU A 202 -12.48 9.36 -5.34
C LEU A 202 -13.54 8.40 -4.81
N LEU A 203 -13.65 8.18 -3.50
CA LEU A 203 -14.59 7.21 -2.93
C LEU A 203 -16.04 7.43 -3.40
N LYS A 204 -16.49 8.68 -3.42
CA LYS A 204 -17.83 9.03 -3.90
C LYS A 204 -18.02 8.61 -5.35
N GLU A 205 -17.14 9.06 -6.25
CA GLU A 205 -17.21 8.72 -7.68
C GLU A 205 -17.17 7.21 -7.90
N TYR A 206 -16.30 6.51 -7.17
CA TYR A 206 -16.15 5.07 -7.29
C TYR A 206 -17.43 4.32 -6.92
N VAL A 207 -18.07 4.67 -5.80
CA VAL A 207 -19.32 4.05 -5.35
C VAL A 207 -20.47 4.40 -6.31
N GLU A 208 -20.57 5.65 -6.75
CA GLU A 208 -21.60 6.08 -7.70
C GLU A 208 -21.48 5.39 -9.06
N LYS A 209 -20.26 4.99 -9.45
CA LYS A 209 -19.99 4.32 -10.73
C LYS A 209 -20.07 2.81 -10.68
N ASN A 210 -19.62 2.18 -9.58
CA ASN A 210 -19.46 0.73 -9.50
C ASN A 210 -20.36 0.05 -8.45
N GLY A 211 -21.02 0.82 -7.59
CA GLY A 211 -21.82 0.32 -6.48
C GLY A 211 -20.98 -0.05 -5.25
N TRP A 212 -21.64 -0.06 -4.10
CA TRP A 212 -21.09 -0.50 -2.83
C TRP A 212 -20.66 -1.97 -2.85
N GLY A 213 -21.44 -2.83 -3.50
CA GLY A 213 -21.20 -4.26 -3.58
C GLY A 213 -19.84 -4.60 -4.15
N LEU A 214 -19.40 -3.88 -5.20
CA LEU A 214 -18.06 -4.06 -5.76
C LEU A 214 -16.97 -3.57 -4.78
N LEU A 215 -17.13 -2.38 -4.19
CA LEU A 215 -16.15 -1.87 -3.23
C LEU A 215 -15.99 -2.82 -2.04
N PHE A 216 -17.11 -3.33 -1.52
CA PHE A 216 -17.13 -4.30 -0.42
C PHE A 216 -16.53 -5.65 -0.83
N SER A 217 -16.78 -6.14 -2.04
CA SER A 217 -16.18 -7.40 -2.51
C SER A 217 -14.65 -7.31 -2.53
N LEU A 218 -14.10 -6.16 -2.94
CA LEU A 218 -12.64 -5.94 -2.92
C LEU A 218 -12.03 -6.09 -1.52
N MET A 219 -12.75 -5.75 -0.44
CA MET A 219 -12.32 -5.96 0.95
C MET A 219 -12.17 -7.44 1.31
N ASN A 220 -12.88 -8.31 0.61
CA ASN A 220 -12.99 -9.74 0.88
C ASN A 220 -12.18 -10.60 -0.10
N ASP A 221 -11.76 -10.05 -1.25
CA ASP A 221 -11.01 -10.78 -2.27
C ASP A 221 -9.73 -11.48 -1.75
N ASP A 222 -9.57 -12.74 -2.18
CA ASP A 222 -8.69 -13.86 -1.75
C ASP A 222 -7.24 -13.54 -1.41
N ILE A 223 -7.00 -12.81 -0.33
CA ILE A 223 -5.69 -12.78 0.33
C ILE A 223 -5.90 -12.99 1.83
N TYR A 224 -5.28 -14.03 2.37
CA TYR A 224 -5.21 -14.25 3.81
C TYR A 224 -4.49 -13.05 4.45
N LEU A 225 -5.24 -12.25 5.21
CA LEU A 225 -4.70 -11.21 6.06
C LEU A 225 -4.55 -11.81 7.45
N ASP A 226 -3.34 -11.79 7.99
CA ASP A 226 -3.19 -12.00 9.43
C ASP A 226 -3.91 -10.90 10.21
N ASP A 227 -4.26 -11.18 11.45
CA ASP A 227 -5.09 -10.30 12.26
C ASP A 227 -4.44 -8.92 12.51
N VAL A 228 -3.10 -8.81 12.55
CA VAL A 228 -2.39 -7.54 12.73
C VAL A 228 -2.48 -6.70 11.44
N SER A 229 -2.27 -7.34 10.29
CA SER A 229 -2.46 -6.71 8.97
C SER A 229 -3.90 -6.25 8.76
N LEU A 230 -4.89 -7.00 9.25
CA LEU A 230 -6.30 -6.58 9.20
C LEU A 230 -6.52 -5.29 10.00
N ILE A 231 -5.99 -5.18 11.23
CA ILE A 231 -6.11 -3.96 12.05
C ILE A 231 -5.50 -2.75 11.33
N GLN A 232 -4.32 -2.92 10.73
CA GLN A 232 -3.66 -1.88 9.94
C GLN A 232 -4.52 -1.44 8.75
N LEU A 233 -5.12 -2.39 8.05
CA LEU A 233 -5.91 -2.12 6.86
C LEU A 233 -7.26 -1.47 7.21
N GLN A 234 -7.90 -1.88 8.30
CA GLN A 234 -9.13 -1.24 8.80
C GLN A 234 -8.93 0.23 9.14
N TYR A 235 -7.80 0.58 9.77
CA TYR A 235 -7.47 1.99 10.02
C TYR A 235 -7.38 2.79 8.71
N ARG A 236 -6.80 2.20 7.66
CA ARG A 236 -6.73 2.83 6.33
C ARG A 236 -8.10 2.94 5.65
N TRP A 237 -8.96 1.93 5.80
CA TRP A 237 -10.34 1.99 5.32
C TRP A 237 -11.11 3.10 6.04
N PHE A 238 -10.95 3.25 7.36
CA PHE A 238 -11.57 4.34 8.11
C PHE A 238 -11.10 5.69 7.58
N ALA A 239 -9.80 5.85 7.29
CA ALA A 239 -9.28 7.06 6.66
C ALA A 239 -9.87 7.32 5.26
N ALA A 240 -10.14 6.28 4.47
CA ALA A 240 -10.84 6.43 3.19
C ALA A 240 -12.27 6.94 3.33
N PHE A 241 -12.95 6.54 4.41
CA PHE A 241 -14.25 7.08 4.78
C PHE A 241 -14.17 8.43 5.52
N GLY A 242 -12.98 9.00 5.74
CA GLY A 242 -12.83 10.22 6.56
C GLY A 242 -13.26 10.02 8.02
N LEU A 243 -13.05 8.82 8.56
CA LEU A 243 -13.41 8.36 9.91
C LEU A 243 -12.17 7.99 10.74
N ASN A 244 -11.01 8.54 10.40
CA ASN A 244 -9.74 8.21 11.03
C ASN A 244 -9.69 8.59 12.53
N GLU A 245 -10.57 9.49 12.98
CA GLU A 245 -10.68 9.88 14.39
C GLU A 245 -11.19 8.76 15.30
N PHE A 246 -11.87 7.75 14.74
CA PHE A 246 -12.29 6.57 15.49
C PHE A 246 -11.12 5.68 15.89
N GLY A 247 -9.93 5.84 15.31
CA GLY A 247 -8.75 5.05 15.66
C GLY A 247 -8.82 3.62 15.14
N VAL A 248 -8.45 2.65 15.99
CA VAL A 248 -8.34 1.24 15.60
C VAL A 248 -9.44 0.38 16.20
N PHE A 249 -9.90 -0.59 15.42
CA PHE A 249 -10.96 -1.53 15.81
C PHE A 249 -10.37 -2.94 16.04
N ASP A 250 -10.67 -3.51 17.21
CA ASP A 250 -10.29 -4.87 17.59
C ASP A 250 -11.38 -5.87 17.20
N GLY A 251 -11.39 -6.20 15.92
CA GLY A 251 -12.37 -7.08 15.31
C GLY A 251 -12.33 -6.98 13.79
N ASP A 252 -13.31 -7.61 13.14
CA ASP A 252 -13.46 -7.58 11.68
C ASP A 252 -14.68 -6.74 11.29
N ILE A 253 -14.43 -5.53 10.81
CA ILE A 253 -15.46 -4.59 10.38
C ILE A 253 -16.23 -5.09 9.16
N ARG A 254 -15.64 -5.98 8.34
CA ARG A 254 -16.29 -6.50 7.13
C ARG A 254 -17.61 -7.21 7.48
N LYS A 255 -17.63 -7.97 8.58
CA LYS A 255 -18.84 -8.64 9.11
C LYS A 255 -20.00 -7.69 9.39
N GLN A 256 -19.69 -6.45 9.74
CA GLN A 256 -20.68 -5.43 10.07
C GLN A 256 -21.15 -4.71 8.82
N LEU A 257 -20.25 -4.51 7.87
CA LEU A 257 -20.45 -3.86 6.58
C LEU A 257 -21.18 -4.74 5.56
N GLU A 258 -21.09 -6.06 5.67
CA GLU A 258 -21.79 -7.04 4.82
C GLU A 258 -23.32 -6.85 4.81
N ALA A 259 -23.88 -6.40 5.94
CA ALA A 259 -25.31 -6.17 6.09
C ALA A 259 -25.80 -4.85 5.44
N ILE A 260 -24.93 -4.10 4.75
CA ILE A 260 -25.32 -2.93 3.95
C ILE A 260 -25.71 -3.44 2.56
N PRO A 261 -26.95 -3.19 2.09
CA PRO A 261 -27.37 -3.60 0.75
C PRO A 261 -26.56 -2.87 -0.33
N ASP A 262 -26.36 -3.51 -1.47
CA ASP A 262 -25.72 -2.85 -2.61
C ASP A 262 -26.56 -1.65 -3.08
N SER A 263 -25.88 -0.53 -3.29
CA SER A 263 -26.45 0.73 -3.74
C SER A 263 -25.38 1.59 -4.40
N TYR A 264 -25.81 2.44 -5.31
CA TYR A 264 -25.00 3.45 -6.00
C TYR A 264 -25.14 4.84 -5.32
N ASN A 265 -26.01 4.97 -4.31
CA ASN A 265 -26.17 6.20 -3.56
C ASN A 265 -25.10 6.32 -2.47
N PHE A 266 -24.03 7.05 -2.77
CA PHE A 266 -22.91 7.23 -1.84
C PHE A 266 -23.37 7.78 -0.48
N GLN A 267 -24.29 8.75 -0.44
CA GLN A 267 -24.70 9.36 0.82
C GLN A 267 -25.43 8.37 1.74
N GLU A 268 -26.28 7.52 1.17
CA GLU A 268 -26.99 6.46 1.89
C GLU A 268 -26.01 5.43 2.45
N ILE A 269 -25.12 4.90 1.58
CA ILE A 269 -24.09 3.93 1.95
C ILE A 269 -23.19 4.51 3.04
N PHE A 270 -22.69 5.72 2.84
CA PHE A 270 -21.79 6.37 3.78
C PHE A 270 -22.43 6.58 5.16
N ASN A 271 -23.72 6.92 5.20
CA ASN A 271 -24.45 7.02 6.47
C ASN A 271 -24.57 5.67 7.19
N GLN A 272 -24.80 4.57 6.44
CA GLN A 272 -24.84 3.23 7.02
C GLN A 272 -23.46 2.76 7.52
N VAL A 273 -22.40 2.97 6.72
CA VAL A 273 -21.01 2.68 7.09
C VAL A 273 -20.64 3.40 8.38
N LYS A 274 -20.87 4.72 8.45
CA LYS A 274 -20.62 5.54 9.65
C LYS A 274 -21.30 4.99 10.88
N LYS A 275 -22.60 4.71 10.80
CA LYS A 275 -23.39 4.21 11.94
C LYS A 275 -22.87 2.86 12.44
N ARG A 276 -22.53 1.96 11.52
CA ARG A 276 -22.02 0.62 11.85
C ARG A 276 -20.64 0.70 12.50
N ILE A 277 -19.71 1.46 11.93
CA ILE A 277 -18.39 1.70 12.54
C ILE A 277 -18.55 2.32 13.93
N GLN A 278 -19.35 3.37 14.07
CA GLN A 278 -19.61 3.99 15.37
C GLN A 278 -20.12 2.98 16.42
N ASN A 279 -21.09 2.14 16.05
CA ASN A 279 -21.60 1.11 16.96
C ASN A 279 -20.50 0.12 17.39
N CYS A 280 -19.67 -0.33 16.46
CA CYS A 280 -18.54 -1.21 16.77
C CYS A 280 -17.57 -0.59 17.76
N MET A 281 -17.25 0.70 17.57
CA MET A 281 -16.34 1.40 18.47
C MET A 281 -16.95 1.65 19.84
N ILE A 282 -18.26 1.91 19.93
CA ILE A 282 -18.98 2.01 21.21
C ILE A 282 -18.93 0.67 21.96
N GLU A 283 -19.20 -0.44 21.28
CA GLU A 283 -19.14 -1.77 21.88
C GLU A 283 -17.72 -2.14 22.33
N GLN A 284 -16.69 -1.78 21.55
CA GLN A 284 -15.30 -1.94 21.98
C GLN A 284 -15.04 -1.22 23.30
N ILE A 285 -15.45 0.05 23.43
CA ILE A 285 -15.25 0.82 24.69
C ILE A 285 -16.04 0.19 25.85
N ARG A 286 -17.27 -0.28 25.61
CA ARG A 286 -18.12 -0.90 26.63
C ARG A 286 -17.55 -2.21 27.16
N ASN A 287 -16.91 -2.99 26.30
CA ASN A 287 -16.30 -4.28 26.64
C ASN A 287 -14.83 -4.12 27.06
N ASN A 288 -14.49 -3.01 27.73
CA ASN A 288 -13.14 -2.72 28.20
C ASN A 288 -12.05 -2.76 27.12
N GLY A 289 -12.41 -2.56 25.85
CA GLY A 289 -11.48 -2.53 24.73
C GLY A 289 -10.56 -1.31 24.70
N PRO A 290 -9.60 -1.29 23.76
CA PRO A 290 -8.60 -0.24 23.67
C PRO A 290 -9.19 1.10 23.22
N THR A 291 -8.71 2.19 23.83
CA THR A 291 -9.03 3.57 23.41
C THR A 291 -7.84 4.32 22.79
N ARG A 292 -6.67 3.68 22.75
CA ARG A 292 -5.47 4.22 22.08
C ARG A 292 -5.76 4.41 20.59
N HIS A 293 -5.23 5.49 20.02
CA HIS A 293 -5.52 6.00 18.67
C HIS A 293 -6.89 6.65 18.42
N MET A 294 -7.83 6.64 19.37
CA MET A 294 -9.05 7.45 19.24
C MET A 294 -8.71 8.94 19.44
N ASP A 295 -9.04 9.78 18.46
CA ASP A 295 -8.71 11.22 18.47
C ASP A 295 -9.88 12.03 19.02
N VAL A 296 -9.86 12.27 20.33
CA VAL A 296 -10.94 13.00 21.03
C VAL A 296 -11.11 14.43 20.50
N GLU A 297 -10.05 15.08 20.03
CA GLU A 297 -10.13 16.44 19.51
C GLU A 297 -10.85 16.46 18.16
N LYS A 298 -10.53 15.54 17.25
CA LYS A 298 -11.24 15.41 15.96
C LYS A 298 -12.67 14.89 16.12
N LEU A 299 -12.92 14.05 17.13
CA LEU A 299 -14.27 13.54 17.42
C LEU A 299 -15.25 14.67 17.78
N LYS A 300 -14.79 15.83 18.29
CA LYS A 300 -15.66 16.98 18.65
C LYS A 300 -16.46 17.51 17.46
N SER A 301 -15.92 17.41 16.25
CA SER A 301 -16.55 17.88 15.02
C SER A 301 -17.13 16.74 14.17
N SER A 302 -17.17 15.51 14.70
CA SER A 302 -17.65 14.33 13.99
C SER A 302 -18.85 13.69 14.70
N ILE A 303 -19.49 12.72 14.04
CA ILE A 303 -20.60 11.95 14.62
C ILE A 303 -20.18 11.20 15.90
N GLY A 304 -18.88 10.93 16.06
CA GLY A 304 -18.30 10.27 17.22
C GLY A 304 -18.25 11.12 18.49
N VAL A 305 -18.70 12.39 18.46
CA VAL A 305 -18.77 13.26 19.65
C VAL A 305 -19.46 12.60 20.84
N ILE A 306 -20.48 11.76 20.60
CA ILE A 306 -21.21 11.04 21.65
C ILE A 306 -20.35 10.01 22.40
N MET A 307 -19.22 9.59 21.84
CA MET A 307 -18.30 8.63 22.45
C MET A 307 -17.33 9.30 23.43
N ILE A 308 -17.07 10.60 23.30
CA ILE A 308 -16.03 11.30 24.06
C ILE A 308 -16.15 11.06 25.57
N PRO A 309 -17.33 11.21 26.22
CA PRO A 309 -17.44 10.95 27.66
C PRO A 309 -17.09 9.51 28.04
N HIS A 310 -17.46 8.55 27.19
CA HIS A 310 -17.14 7.14 27.42
C HIS A 310 -15.65 6.86 27.23
N ILE A 311 -15.01 7.47 26.22
CA ILE A 311 -13.56 7.36 25.99
C ILE A 311 -12.77 7.93 27.17
N VAL A 312 -13.11 9.15 27.60
CA VAL A 312 -12.39 9.83 28.70
C VAL A 312 -12.49 9.03 30.00
N ARG A 313 -13.70 8.55 30.34
CA ARG A 313 -13.89 7.68 31.50
C ARG A 313 -13.09 6.39 31.36
N ARG A 314 -13.18 5.73 30.20
CA ARG A 314 -12.48 4.47 29.94
C ARG A 314 -10.97 4.62 30.07
N ARG A 315 -10.37 5.70 29.55
CA ARG A 315 -8.92 6.00 29.66
C ARG A 315 -8.43 6.15 31.10
N ARG A 316 -9.27 6.64 32.00
CA ARG A 316 -8.99 6.66 33.43
C ARG A 316 -9.03 5.25 34.01
N GLU A 317 -10.10 4.49 33.72
CA GLU A 317 -10.26 3.09 34.13
C GLU A 317 -9.13 2.18 33.56
N GLU A 318 -8.54 2.53 32.40
CA GLU A 318 -7.35 1.85 31.84
C GLU A 318 -6.16 1.95 32.79
N ILE A 319 -5.97 3.09 33.48
CA ILE A 319 -4.86 3.27 34.42
C ILE A 319 -5.21 2.75 35.81
N GLU A 320 -6.40 3.07 36.32
CA GLU A 320 -6.80 2.72 37.69
C GLU A 320 -6.91 1.20 37.93
N ASN A 321 -7.24 0.42 36.89
CA ASN A 321 -7.42 -1.03 36.99
C ASN A 321 -6.20 -1.84 36.51
N LEU A 322 -5.07 -1.19 36.18
CA LEU A 322 -3.86 -1.89 35.76
C LEU A 322 -2.95 -2.16 36.96
N VAL A 323 -2.23 -3.28 36.90
CA VAL A 323 -1.17 -3.61 37.87
C VAL A 323 0.13 -3.83 37.13
N ILE A 324 1.21 -3.22 37.61
CA ILE A 324 2.57 -3.39 37.09
C ILE A 324 3.30 -4.41 37.96
N ALA A 325 3.83 -5.47 37.33
CA ALA A 325 4.69 -6.41 38.04
C ALA A 325 5.99 -5.72 38.47
N LYS A 326 6.40 -5.97 39.71
CA LYS A 326 7.76 -5.74 40.19
C LYS A 326 8.53 -7.06 40.22
N GLU A 327 9.60 -7.14 39.46
CA GLU A 327 10.48 -8.30 39.38
C GLU A 327 11.90 -7.99 39.88
N TYR A 328 12.63 -9.03 40.26
CA TYR A 328 14.03 -8.95 40.68
C TYR A 328 14.86 -9.83 39.76
N ASP A 329 15.86 -9.26 39.08
CA ASP A 329 16.79 -10.06 38.29
C ASP A 329 17.78 -10.77 39.22
N LEU A 330 17.64 -12.09 39.33
CA LEU A 330 18.51 -12.96 40.13
C LEU A 330 19.77 -13.42 39.37
N SER A 331 19.87 -13.14 38.07
CA SER A 331 20.95 -13.57 37.18
C SER A 331 22.10 -12.56 37.07
N ILE A 332 21.82 -11.29 37.36
CA ILE A 332 22.84 -10.23 37.42
C ILE A 332 23.42 -10.20 38.85
N LYS A 333 24.40 -11.05 39.11
CA LYS A 333 25.30 -10.87 40.26
C LYS A 333 26.35 -9.83 39.90
N ASP A 334 26.07 -8.56 40.12
CA ASP A 334 27.15 -7.59 40.22
C ASP A 334 28.00 -7.90 41.47
N ARG A 335 29.25 -7.45 41.52
CA ARG A 335 30.24 -7.77 42.57
C ARG A 335 29.80 -7.46 44.02
N PHE A 336 28.63 -6.85 44.19
CA PHE A 336 28.05 -6.36 45.44
C PHE A 336 26.68 -7.00 45.81
N ASP A 337 26.21 -8.03 45.09
CA ASP A 337 25.00 -8.80 45.44
C ASP A 337 23.70 -7.97 45.56
N ILE A 338 23.54 -6.98 44.68
CA ILE A 338 22.36 -6.09 44.66
C ILE A 338 21.41 -6.57 43.56
N SER A 339 20.28 -7.17 43.93
CA SER A 339 19.21 -7.45 42.98
C SER A 339 18.69 -6.12 42.40
N GLN A 340 18.71 -5.97 41.08
CA GLN A 340 18.11 -4.80 40.44
C GLN A 340 16.60 -5.02 40.30
N GLU A 341 15.83 -4.05 40.81
CA GLU A 341 14.37 -4.02 40.69
C GLU A 341 13.97 -3.56 39.30
N TYR A 342 13.10 -4.34 38.65
CA TYR A 342 12.54 -4.03 37.34
C TYR A 342 11.02 -4.05 37.37
N TYR A 343 10.41 -3.23 36.51
CA TYR A 343 8.97 -3.04 36.42
C TYR A 343 8.50 -3.33 35.00
N ASP A 344 7.51 -4.21 34.82
CA ASP A 344 6.93 -4.54 33.51
C ASP A 344 5.94 -3.46 33.08
N LEU A 345 6.35 -2.61 32.13
CA LEU A 345 5.53 -1.54 31.55
C LEU A 345 4.65 -2.01 30.39
N GLY A 346 4.66 -3.30 30.05
CA GLY A 346 3.80 -3.88 29.00
C GLY A 346 2.32 -3.49 29.14
N PRO A 347 1.70 -3.55 30.34
CA PRO A 347 0.34 -3.08 30.57
C PRO A 347 0.13 -1.60 30.26
N LEU A 348 1.06 -0.72 30.64
CA LEU A 348 0.95 0.73 30.37
C LEU A 348 1.00 1.04 28.88
N TRP A 349 1.87 0.37 28.11
CA TRP A 349 2.06 0.60 26.67
C TRP A 349 0.79 0.43 25.84
N VAL A 350 -0.17 -0.36 26.29
CA VAL A 350 -1.42 -0.59 25.56
C VAL A 350 -2.56 0.37 25.96
N THR A 351 -2.38 1.14 27.03
CA THR A 351 -3.32 2.18 27.46
C THR A 351 -3.04 3.49 26.74
N HIS A 352 -4.02 4.39 26.67
CA HIS A 352 -3.81 5.70 26.05
C HIS A 352 -2.83 6.57 26.85
N TYR A 353 -3.10 6.81 28.14
CA TYR A 353 -2.24 7.68 28.94
C TYR A 353 -0.86 7.07 29.21
N GLY A 354 -0.80 5.75 29.40
CA GLY A 354 0.47 5.06 29.53
C GLY A 354 1.32 5.21 28.27
N TYR A 355 0.76 5.04 27.07
CA TYR A 355 1.49 5.30 25.83
C TYR A 355 2.03 6.72 25.74
N GLU A 356 1.18 7.75 25.93
CA GLU A 356 1.60 9.15 25.81
C GLU A 356 2.75 9.49 26.78
N ILE A 357 2.64 9.05 28.03
CA ILE A 357 3.68 9.28 29.06
C ILE A 357 4.96 8.52 28.73
N LEU A 358 4.86 7.22 28.43
CA LEU A 358 6.03 6.39 28.16
C LEU A 358 6.77 6.85 26.89
N SER A 359 6.05 7.24 25.85
CA SER A 359 6.64 7.82 24.64
C SER A 359 7.31 9.17 24.92
N ALA A 360 6.68 10.05 25.71
CA ALA A 360 7.26 11.35 26.06
C ALA A 360 8.51 11.25 26.93
N LEU A 361 8.62 10.19 27.74
CA LEU A 361 9.77 9.89 28.60
C LEU A 361 10.80 8.96 27.92
N GLU A 362 10.61 8.60 26.66
CA GLU A 362 11.48 7.68 25.89
C GLU A 362 11.72 6.33 26.60
N MET A 363 10.70 5.83 27.29
CA MET A 363 10.78 4.63 28.11
C MET A 363 10.81 3.36 27.27
N ASN A 364 11.37 2.29 27.84
CA ASN A 364 11.29 0.94 27.25
C ASN A 364 10.08 0.17 27.82
N VAL A 365 9.99 -1.13 27.51
CA VAL A 365 9.01 -2.05 28.13
C VAL A 365 9.30 -2.39 29.57
N VAL A 366 10.54 -2.18 30.00
CA VAL A 366 10.98 -2.46 31.35
C VAL A 366 11.53 -1.17 31.91
N ALA A 367 11.12 -0.82 33.12
CA ALA A 367 11.63 0.32 33.86
C ALA A 367 12.46 -0.13 35.07
N LYS A 368 13.47 0.66 35.39
CA LYS A 368 14.19 0.61 36.67
C LYS A 368 13.45 1.42 37.74
N LYS A 369 13.92 1.31 38.98
CA LYS A 369 13.32 2.00 40.14
C LYS A 369 13.21 3.52 40.00
N TYR A 370 14.18 4.21 39.41
CA TYR A 370 14.06 5.67 39.24
C TYR A 370 13.05 6.03 38.13
N GLU A 371 13.03 5.25 37.05
CA GLU A 371 12.11 5.43 35.92
C GLU A 371 10.64 5.24 36.33
N ILE A 372 10.35 4.27 37.20
CA ILE A 372 8.98 4.07 37.69
C ILE A 372 8.48 5.25 38.55
N GLU A 373 9.38 5.92 39.30
CA GLU A 373 8.99 7.10 40.08
C GLU A 373 8.69 8.30 39.18
N GLU A 374 9.44 8.49 38.09
CA GLU A 374 9.14 9.51 37.07
C GLU A 374 7.76 9.26 36.42
N ILE A 375 7.45 8.00 36.10
CA ILE A 375 6.14 7.61 35.54
C ILE A 375 5.01 7.91 36.54
N LYS A 376 5.18 7.56 37.82
CA LYS A 376 4.20 7.88 38.87
C LYS A 376 4.01 9.38 39.05
N ASP A 377 5.08 10.17 38.99
CA ASP A 377 5.00 11.62 39.06
C ASP A 377 4.20 12.20 37.88
N ALA A 378 4.43 11.71 36.66
CA ALA A 378 3.69 12.12 35.47
C ALA A 378 2.19 11.79 35.59
N LEU A 379 1.85 10.58 36.04
CA LEU A 379 0.45 10.16 36.25
C LEU A 379 -0.25 10.98 37.33
N ARG A 380 0.43 11.26 38.45
CA ARG A 380 -0.13 12.09 39.55
C ARG A 380 -0.48 13.50 39.09
N ARG A 381 0.29 14.08 38.16
CA ARG A 381 -0.02 15.41 37.58
C ARG A 381 -1.33 15.44 36.80
N ILE A 382 -1.78 14.30 36.28
CA ILE A 382 -3.09 14.16 35.60
C ILE A 382 -4.15 13.49 36.50
N GLY A 383 -3.85 13.35 37.79
CA GLY A 383 -4.78 12.80 38.79
C GLY A 383 -4.99 11.29 38.69
N LEU A 384 -3.98 10.55 38.21
CA LEU A 384 -4.02 9.10 38.09
C LEU A 384 -2.88 8.46 38.90
N GLU A 385 -3.09 7.22 39.33
CA GLU A 385 -2.09 6.41 40.03
C GLU A 385 -2.09 4.98 39.48
N ILE A 386 -0.94 4.33 39.53
CA ILE A 386 -0.73 2.95 39.10
C ILE A 386 -0.49 2.05 40.30
N GLU A 387 -1.07 0.84 40.27
CA GLU A 387 -0.81 -0.19 41.26
C GLU A 387 0.45 -0.99 40.88
N ILE A 388 1.29 -1.28 41.88
CA ILE A 388 2.44 -2.18 41.74
C ILE A 388 2.14 -3.45 42.51
N GLY A 389 2.26 -4.58 41.84
CA GLY A 389 1.94 -5.89 42.41
C GLY A 389 2.94 -6.98 42.00
N PRO A 390 2.68 -8.23 42.43
CA PRO A 390 3.55 -9.36 42.14
C PRO A 390 3.43 -9.87 40.70
N ARG A 391 2.40 -9.45 39.95
CA ARG A 391 2.16 -9.83 38.55
C ARG A 391 1.47 -8.69 37.80
N SER A 392 1.75 -8.61 36.50
CA SER A 392 1.15 -7.63 35.63
C SER A 392 -0.30 -7.98 35.32
N ILE A 393 -1.20 -7.01 35.43
CA ILE A 393 -2.61 -7.12 35.06
C ILE A 393 -2.90 -6.07 34.00
N TYR A 394 -3.39 -6.53 32.85
CA TYR A 394 -3.84 -5.67 31.77
C TYR A 394 -5.29 -5.28 32.03
N SER A 395 -5.55 -3.98 32.08
CA SER A 395 -6.89 -3.40 32.24
C SER A 395 -7.67 -3.32 30.93
N VAL A 396 -7.02 -3.59 29.80
CA VAL A 396 -7.59 -3.49 28.46
C VAL A 396 -7.82 -4.89 27.89
N GLU A 397 -9.08 -5.21 27.62
CA GLU A 397 -9.49 -6.46 26.98
C GLU A 397 -9.25 -6.33 25.48
N MET A 398 -8.37 -7.17 24.93
CA MET A 398 -8.06 -7.12 23.50
C MET A 398 -7.57 -8.47 22.96
N SER A 399 -7.67 -8.65 21.65
CA SER A 399 -7.08 -9.78 20.95
C SER A 399 -5.55 -9.75 21.03
N LYS A 400 -4.92 -10.93 20.86
CA LYS A 400 -3.46 -11.02 20.77
C LYS A 400 -2.89 -10.13 19.66
N ALA A 401 -3.58 -10.06 18.53
CA ALA A 401 -3.19 -9.25 17.38
C ALA A 401 -3.28 -7.75 17.68
N MET A 402 -4.33 -7.29 18.37
CA MET A 402 -4.42 -5.90 18.81
C MET A 402 -3.32 -5.55 19.80
N LYS A 403 -3.02 -6.44 20.75
CA LYS A 403 -1.88 -6.25 21.67
C LYS A 403 -0.57 -6.10 20.91
N GLU A 404 -0.31 -6.97 19.94
CA GLU A 404 0.88 -6.91 19.09
C GLU A 404 0.93 -5.62 18.26
N TYR A 405 -0.19 -5.21 17.66
CA TYR A 405 -0.31 -3.97 16.90
C TYR A 405 0.03 -2.73 17.75
N LEU A 406 -0.52 -2.64 18.97
CA LEU A 406 -0.27 -1.52 19.87
C LEU A 406 1.18 -1.52 20.39
N VAL A 407 1.74 -2.69 20.65
CA VAL A 407 3.11 -2.85 21.16
C VAL A 407 4.18 -2.58 20.08
N THR A 408 3.96 -2.97 18.84
CA THR A 408 4.96 -2.85 17.76
C THR A 408 5.10 -1.42 17.24
N LYS A 409 4.07 -0.58 17.38
CA LYS A 409 4.11 0.85 17.04
C LYS A 409 4.56 1.74 18.20
N ARG A 410 5.66 1.35 18.86
CA ARG A 410 6.32 2.16 19.89
C ARG A 410 7.03 3.36 19.26
#